data_AF-A0A081EW84-F1
#
_entry.id   AF-A0A081EW84-F1
#
_cell.length_a   1.000
_cell.length_b   1.000
_cell.length_c   1.000
_cell.angle_alpha   90.00
_cell.angle_beta   90.00
_cell.angle_gamma   90.00
#
_symmetry.space_group_name_H-M   'P 1'
#
loop_
_entity.id
_entity.type
_entity.pdbx_description
1 polymer ?
#
loop_
_entity_poly.entity_id
_entity_poly.type
_entity_poly.pdbx_seq_one_letter_code
_entity_poly.pdbx_strand_id
1 'polypeptide(L)'
;MKDQGRSTRKRTGGRLKHASNKKRHQLGREPAETTLGETRVQYIDSRGTEKKVRALATNVAQVADGDEVSEADIENVVDNPSNVNYARRNIITKGAVIETSAGRARVTSRPGQTGQVNAVLLD
;
A
#
# COMPACT_ATOMS: atom_id res chain seq x y z
N MET A 1 3.03 -17.81 -0.07
CA MET A 1 4.37 -17.18 -0.20
C MET A 1 4.72 -17.06 -1.68
N LYS A 2 5.05 -15.85 -2.14
CA LYS A 2 5.34 -15.57 -3.55
C LYS A 2 6.86 -15.50 -3.76
N ASP A 3 7.40 -16.21 -4.73
CA ASP A 3 8.83 -16.14 -5.06
C ASP A 3 9.14 -14.81 -5.76
N GLN A 4 10.09 -14.05 -5.21
CA GLN A 4 10.58 -12.78 -5.76
C GLN A 4 12.02 -12.92 -6.27
N GLY A 5 12.49 -14.14 -6.50
CA GLY A 5 13.79 -14.44 -7.06
C GLY A 5 13.93 -14.11 -8.55
N ARG A 6 14.94 -14.71 -9.18
CA ARG A 6 15.29 -14.44 -10.58
C ARG A 6 14.16 -14.84 -11.54
N SER A 7 13.97 -14.03 -12.59
CA SER A 7 13.09 -14.35 -13.72
C SER A 7 13.40 -15.73 -14.32
N THR A 8 12.36 -16.36 -14.88
CA THR A 8 12.45 -17.64 -15.59
C THR A 8 13.04 -17.51 -17.00
N ARG A 9 13.23 -16.29 -17.52
CA ARG A 9 13.76 -16.01 -18.86
C ARG A 9 14.85 -14.95 -18.87
N LYS A 10 15.73 -15.02 -19.86
CA LYS A 10 16.71 -13.98 -20.20
C LYS A 10 16.01 -12.80 -20.89
N ARG A 11 16.69 -11.65 -20.95
CA ARG A 11 16.25 -10.50 -21.75
C ARG A 11 16.07 -10.85 -23.24
N THR A 12 16.85 -11.80 -23.75
CA THR A 12 16.75 -12.33 -25.12
C THR A 12 15.66 -13.39 -25.32
N GLY A 13 14.87 -13.71 -24.29
CA GLY A 13 13.77 -14.68 -24.36
C GLY A 13 14.14 -16.14 -24.04
N GLY A 14 15.43 -16.49 -24.04
CA GLY A 14 15.89 -17.84 -23.69
C GLY A 14 15.48 -18.27 -22.27
N ARG A 15 14.98 -19.50 -22.12
CA ARG A 15 14.55 -20.06 -20.82
C ARG A 15 15.76 -20.27 -19.90
N LEU A 16 15.66 -19.83 -18.65
CA LEU A 16 16.68 -20.04 -17.63
C LEU A 16 16.40 -21.33 -16.85
N LYS A 17 17.47 -22.08 -16.55
CA LYS A 17 17.45 -23.19 -15.61
C LYS A 17 17.90 -22.67 -14.25
N HIS A 18 17.10 -22.90 -13.21
CA HIS A 18 17.49 -22.53 -11.84
C HIS A 18 18.60 -23.46 -11.35
N ALA A 19 19.67 -22.88 -10.80
CA ALA A 19 20.80 -23.62 -10.25
C ALA A 19 20.57 -24.07 -8.79
N SER A 20 19.53 -23.56 -8.13
CA SER A 20 19.22 -23.86 -6.74
C SER A 20 17.73 -23.72 -6.43
N ASN A 21 17.30 -24.37 -5.35
CA ASN A 21 15.96 -24.23 -4.81
C ASN A 21 15.74 -22.85 -4.18
N LYS A 22 14.47 -22.43 -4.13
CA LYS A 22 14.03 -21.16 -3.53
C LYS A 22 14.50 -21.06 -2.08
N LYS A 23 14.99 -19.88 -1.70
CA LYS A 23 15.49 -19.59 -0.36
C LYS A 23 14.50 -18.73 0.41
N ARG A 24 14.45 -18.89 1.74
CA ARG A 24 13.50 -18.16 2.61
C ARG A 24 13.56 -16.64 2.44
N HIS A 25 14.74 -16.07 2.25
CA HIS A 25 14.93 -14.62 2.07
C HIS A 25 14.47 -14.09 0.70
N GLN A 26 14.15 -14.96 -0.26
CA GLN A 26 13.63 -14.60 -1.59
C GLN A 26 12.10 -14.57 -1.62
N LEU A 27 11.45 -15.04 -0.55
CA LEU A 27 10.00 -15.17 -0.50
C LEU A 27 9.38 -13.85 -0.05
N GLY A 28 8.41 -13.38 -0.83
CA GLY A 28 7.54 -12.27 -0.51
C GLY A 28 6.16 -12.72 0.00
N ARG A 29 5.38 -11.71 0.37
CA ARG A 29 4.00 -11.84 0.87
C ARG A 29 3.00 -11.32 -0.15
N GLU A 30 1.75 -11.66 0.07
CA GLU A 30 0.62 -11.08 -0.67
C GLU A 30 0.41 -9.60 -0.27
N PRO A 31 -0.15 -8.80 -1.19
CA PRO A 31 -0.52 -7.41 -0.91
C PRO A 31 -1.60 -7.35 0.17
N ALA A 32 -1.62 -6.27 0.95
CA ALA A 32 -2.61 -6.10 2.02
C ALA A 32 -3.95 -5.53 1.53
N GLU A 33 -3.99 -4.91 0.35
CA GLU A 33 -5.15 -4.19 -0.21
C GLU A 33 -5.95 -3.44 0.87
N THR A 34 -5.35 -2.38 1.45
CA THR A 34 -5.95 -1.61 2.55
C THR A 34 -7.32 -1.06 2.15
N THR A 35 -8.38 -1.47 2.83
CA THR A 35 -9.76 -1.05 2.52
C THR A 35 -10.21 0.13 3.38
N LEU A 36 -11.21 0.87 2.91
CA LEU A 36 -11.95 1.81 3.74
C LEU A 36 -12.77 1.06 4.82
N GLY A 37 -12.70 1.49 6.08
CA GLY A 37 -13.49 0.93 7.17
C GLY A 37 -12.79 1.09 8.53
N GLU A 38 -13.36 0.48 9.58
CA GLU A 38 -12.78 0.55 10.92
C GLU A 38 -11.29 0.16 10.94
N THR A 39 -10.50 0.91 11.70
CA THR A 39 -9.05 0.76 11.71
C THR A 39 -8.63 -0.63 12.20
N ARG A 40 -8.02 -1.39 11.29
CA ARG A 40 -7.49 -2.73 11.57
C ARG A 40 -6.05 -2.81 11.11
N VAL A 41 -5.17 -3.10 12.08
CA VAL A 41 -3.73 -3.11 11.87
C VAL A 41 -3.15 -4.47 12.23
N GLN A 42 -2.23 -4.95 11.39
CA GLN A 42 -1.50 -6.19 11.61
C GLN A 42 0.00 -5.91 11.73
N TYR A 43 0.61 -6.39 12.80
CA TYR A 43 2.06 -6.41 12.97
C TYR A 43 2.65 -7.64 12.30
N ILE A 44 3.68 -7.44 11.50
CA ILE A 44 4.32 -8.48 10.70
C ILE A 44 5.82 -8.46 10.92
N ASP A 45 6.39 -9.63 11.22
CA ASP A 45 7.83 -9.78 11.30
C ASP A 45 8.48 -9.67 9.92
N SER A 46 9.62 -8.98 9.90
CA SER A 46 10.49 -8.89 8.74
C SER A 46 11.79 -9.66 9.00
N ARG A 47 12.73 -9.63 8.05
CA ARG A 47 14.02 -10.31 8.24
C ARG A 47 14.83 -9.54 9.27
N GLY A 48 15.27 -10.20 10.34
CA GLY A 48 16.02 -9.58 11.43
C GLY A 48 15.10 -9.34 12.63
N THR A 49 15.24 -8.20 13.28
CA THR A 49 14.49 -7.82 14.49
C THR A 49 13.38 -6.79 14.23
N GLU A 50 13.29 -6.24 13.02
CA GLU A 50 12.31 -5.22 12.68
C GLU A 50 10.91 -5.80 12.41
N LYS A 51 9.89 -5.06 12.86
CA LYS A 51 8.48 -5.33 12.56
C LYS A 51 7.94 -4.28 11.60
N LYS A 52 7.07 -4.71 10.70
CA LYS A 52 6.30 -3.84 9.79
C LYS A 52 4.86 -3.78 10.25
N VAL A 53 4.23 -2.62 10.05
CA VAL A 53 2.84 -2.38 10.39
C VAL A 53 2.04 -2.35 9.09
N ARG A 54 1.03 -3.21 8.96
CA ARG A 54 0.13 -3.24 7.81
C ARG A 54 -1.25 -2.74 8.21
N ALA A 55 -1.70 -1.67 7.57
CA ALA A 55 -3.11 -1.31 7.60
C ALA A 55 -3.90 -2.28 6.71
N LEU A 56 -4.82 -3.04 7.30
CA LEU A 56 -5.78 -3.87 6.56
C LEU A 56 -7.04 -3.07 6.23
N ALA A 57 -7.48 -2.23 7.16
CA ALA A 57 -8.52 -1.24 6.93
C ALA A 57 -8.25 0.03 7.73
N THR A 58 -8.71 1.18 7.23
CA THR A 58 -8.71 2.44 7.97
C THR A 58 -9.69 3.42 7.35
N ASN A 59 -10.26 4.28 8.20
CA ASN A 59 -11.19 5.34 7.85
C ASN A 59 -10.63 6.72 8.21
N VAL A 60 -9.36 6.81 8.62
CA VAL A 60 -8.73 8.05 9.09
C VAL A 60 -7.47 8.32 8.27
N ALA A 61 -7.28 9.57 7.89
CA ALA A 61 -6.07 10.07 7.24
C ALA A 61 -5.53 11.31 7.96
N GLN A 62 -4.20 11.44 7.97
CA GLN A 62 -3.53 12.68 8.34
C GLN A 62 -3.34 13.50 7.07
N VAL A 63 -4.03 14.64 6.96
CA VAL A 63 -4.08 15.47 5.76
C VAL A 63 -3.29 16.75 6.00
N ALA A 64 -2.31 17.02 5.15
CA ALA A 64 -1.58 18.28 5.13
C ALA A 64 -2.25 19.27 4.16
N ASP A 65 -2.53 20.48 4.63
CA ASP A 65 -3.09 21.58 3.83
C ASP A 65 -2.04 22.55 3.28
N GLY A 66 -0.77 22.38 3.68
CA GLY A 66 0.36 23.21 3.27
C GLY A 66 1.05 23.87 4.46
N ASP A 67 0.30 24.19 5.50
CA ASP A 67 0.78 24.85 6.72
C ASP A 67 0.65 23.93 7.94
N GLU A 68 -0.48 23.23 8.05
CA GLU A 68 -0.83 22.37 9.17
C GLU A 68 -1.19 20.95 8.71
N VAL A 69 -1.19 20.02 9.66
CA VAL A 69 -1.62 18.64 9.45
C VAL A 69 -2.78 18.36 10.39
N SER A 70 -3.92 18.00 9.83
CA SER A 70 -5.12 17.68 10.58
C SER A 70 -5.57 16.25 10.33
N GLU A 71 -6.23 15.67 11.33
CA GLU A 71 -6.88 14.38 11.19
C GLU A 71 -8.21 14.57 10.46
N ALA A 72 -8.46 13.74 9.44
CA ALA A 72 -9.69 13.77 8.66
C ALA A 72 -10.21 12.36 8.42
N ASP A 73 -11.54 12.21 8.48
CA ASP A 73 -12.21 10.98 8.10
C ASP A 73 -12.19 10.81 6.58
N ILE A 74 -11.93 9.58 6.14
CA ILE A 74 -11.97 9.20 4.74
C ILE A 74 -13.40 8.71 4.44
N GLU A 75 -14.04 9.33 3.46
CA GLU A 75 -15.41 8.98 3.06
C GLU A 75 -15.38 8.01 1.86
N ASN A 76 -14.51 8.27 0.89
CA ASN A 76 -14.49 7.52 -0.36
C ASN A 76 -13.11 7.56 -1.06
N VAL A 77 -12.82 6.56 -1.90
CA VAL A 77 -11.67 6.59 -2.82
C VAL A 77 -12.16 6.97 -4.20
N VAL A 78 -11.86 8.20 -4.62
CA VAL A 78 -12.35 8.78 -5.87
C VAL A 78 -11.62 8.20 -7.08
N ASP A 79 -10.27 8.19 -7.01
CA ASP A 79 -9.45 7.72 -8.11
C ASP A 79 -8.21 6.98 -7.59
N ASN A 80 -7.74 6.02 -8.37
CA ASN A 80 -6.51 5.29 -8.07
C ASN A 80 -5.69 5.06 -9.35
N PRO A 81 -4.55 5.75 -9.52
CA PRO A 81 -3.73 5.66 -10.74
C PRO A 81 -3.12 4.27 -10.94
N SER A 82 -3.08 3.42 -9.90
CA SER A 82 -2.55 2.07 -10.01
C SER A 82 -3.53 1.11 -10.70
N ASN A 83 -4.83 1.28 -10.47
CA ASN A 83 -5.89 0.46 -11.05
C ASN A 83 -7.28 1.08 -10.84
N VAL A 84 -8.06 1.23 -11.91
CA VAL A 84 -9.43 1.76 -11.85
C VAL A 84 -10.35 0.92 -10.94
N ASN A 85 -10.15 -0.40 -10.89
CA ASN A 85 -10.94 -1.28 -10.01
C ASN A 85 -10.59 -1.14 -8.53
N TYR A 86 -9.50 -0.44 -8.17
CA TYR A 86 -9.19 -0.14 -6.77
C TYR A 86 -10.06 0.98 -6.22
N ALA A 87 -10.40 1.99 -7.03
CA ALA A 87 -11.37 3.01 -6.63
C ALA A 87 -12.74 2.37 -6.35
N ARG A 88 -13.22 1.49 -7.24
CA ARG A 88 -14.49 0.77 -7.06
C ARG A 88 -14.59 -0.10 -5.80
N ARG A 89 -13.44 -0.56 -5.29
CA ARG A 89 -13.34 -1.42 -4.09
C ARG A 89 -12.88 -0.65 -2.85
N ASN A 90 -12.75 0.67 -2.94
CA ASN A 90 -12.22 1.52 -1.87
C ASN A 90 -10.87 1.05 -1.32
N ILE A 91 -9.95 0.71 -2.23
CA ILE A 91 -8.59 0.29 -1.89
C ILE A 91 -7.64 1.49 -1.92
N ILE A 92 -7.00 1.75 -0.78
CA ILE A 92 -6.09 2.86 -0.54
C ILE A 92 -4.66 2.44 -0.88
N THR A 93 -4.03 3.15 -1.82
CA THR A 93 -2.62 2.98 -2.18
C THR A 93 -1.92 4.34 -2.24
N LYS A 94 -0.58 4.33 -2.25
CA LYS A 94 0.19 5.55 -2.54
C LYS A 94 -0.27 6.13 -3.88
N GLY A 95 -0.59 7.42 -3.90
CA GLY A 95 -1.06 8.16 -5.08
C GLY A 95 -2.57 8.10 -5.32
N ALA A 96 -3.33 7.35 -4.52
CA ALA A 96 -4.79 7.38 -4.61
C ALA A 96 -5.33 8.78 -4.21
N VAL A 97 -6.40 9.19 -4.86
CA VAL A 97 -7.17 10.40 -4.51
C VAL A 97 -8.34 9.97 -3.65
N ILE A 98 -8.41 10.53 -2.45
CA ILE A 98 -9.43 10.24 -1.45
C ILE A 98 -10.26 11.50 -1.17
N GLU A 99 -11.53 11.27 -0.87
CA GLU A 99 -12.45 12.29 -0.37
C GLU A 99 -12.44 12.22 1.15
N THR A 100 -12.11 13.33 1.81
CA THR A 100 -12.08 13.44 3.26
C THR A 100 -12.92 14.60 3.75
N SER A 101 -13.18 14.67 5.05
CA SER A 101 -13.88 15.80 5.68
C SER A 101 -13.20 17.17 5.47
N ALA A 102 -11.89 17.19 5.17
CA ALA A 102 -11.12 18.40 4.88
C ALA A 102 -11.09 18.77 3.38
N GLY A 103 -11.60 17.90 2.49
CA GLY A 103 -11.58 18.08 1.04
C GLY A 103 -10.96 16.89 0.29
N ARG A 104 -10.60 17.10 -0.97
CA ARG A 104 -9.94 16.06 -1.76
C ARG A 104 -8.45 16.04 -1.47
N ALA A 105 -7.92 14.86 -1.17
CA ALA A 105 -6.51 14.70 -0.83
C ALA A 105 -5.85 13.56 -1.62
N ARG A 106 -4.56 13.71 -1.92
CA ARG A 106 -3.72 12.68 -2.54
C ARG A 106 -2.87 11.98 -1.50
N VAL A 107 -3.00 10.66 -1.42
CA VAL A 107 -2.24 9.82 -0.48
C VAL A 107 -0.76 9.79 -0.86
N THR A 108 0.11 10.10 0.09
CA THR A 108 1.58 10.10 -0.10
C THR A 108 2.27 8.90 0.60
N SER A 109 1.63 8.32 1.61
CA SER A 109 2.18 7.19 2.37
C SER A 109 1.97 5.83 1.68
N ARG A 110 2.57 4.76 2.24
CA ARG A 110 2.37 3.36 1.83
C ARG A 110 1.73 2.56 2.98
N PRO A 111 0.40 2.58 3.12
CA PRO A 111 -0.29 2.06 4.31
C PRO A 111 -0.03 0.57 4.59
N GLY A 112 0.16 -0.24 3.54
CA GLY A 112 0.53 -1.65 3.68
C GLY A 112 1.98 -1.91 4.16
N GLN A 113 2.78 -0.88 4.44
CA GLN A 113 4.14 -0.98 5.01
C GLN A 113 4.31 -0.13 6.27
N THR A 114 3.66 1.04 6.34
CA THR A 114 3.76 1.99 7.46
C THR A 114 2.60 1.90 8.44
N GLY A 115 1.45 1.37 8.02
CA GLY A 115 0.25 1.26 8.86
C GLY A 115 -0.61 2.52 8.95
N GLN A 116 -0.19 3.63 8.34
CA GLN A 116 -0.86 4.93 8.42
C GLN A 116 -1.11 5.51 7.02
N VAL A 117 -2.20 6.27 6.88
CA VAL A 117 -2.57 7.01 5.67
C VAL A 117 -2.24 8.48 5.88
N ASN A 118 -1.27 8.98 5.13
CA ASN A 118 -0.95 10.41 5.09
C ASN A 118 -1.26 10.92 3.69
N ALA A 119 -1.85 12.10 3.60
CA ALA A 119 -2.27 12.70 2.35
C ALA A 119 -1.98 14.21 2.35
N VAL A 120 -2.00 14.80 1.16
CA VAL A 120 -1.86 16.25 0.94
C VAL A 120 -3.10 16.71 0.20
N LEU A 121 -3.72 17.82 0.60
CA LEU A 121 -4.86 18.39 -0.10
C LEU A 121 -4.53 18.66 -1.58
N LEU A 122 -5.53 18.50 -2.42
CA LEU A 122 -5.51 18.96 -3.81
C LEU A 122 -6.16 20.34 -3.85
N ASP A 123 -5.51 21.27 -4.56
CA ASP A 123 -6.03 22.61 -4.83
C ASP A 123 -7.41 22.58 -5.52
#